data_AF-A0A507DX90-F1
#
_entry.id   AF-A0A507DX90-F1
#
_cell.length_a   1.000
_cell.length_b   1.000
_cell.length_c   1.000
_cell.angle_alpha   90.00
_cell.angle_beta   90.00
_cell.angle_gamma   90.00
#
_symmetry.space_group_name_H-M   'P 1'
#
loop_
_entity.id
_entity.type
_entity.pdbx_description
1 polymer ?
#
loop_
_entity_poly.entity_id
_entity_poly.type
_entity_poly.pdbx_seq_one_letter_code
_entity_poly.pdbx_strand_id
1 'polypeptide(L)'
;MRLFVIDERVTFKRCGVFGGNFEYSLNDYRGNGVNVKNTCVLSTKDNHTVEPPSAVEKYRLRLFQCSSVSAKPALSFEKQQVNVASNVLRASSKGNKAHHLPNGRFTNPWPSFTEHGLFDFLKLLPQWDRKGSKVPMESERTVKVLGRENMNWSKIKQPDTSIIQATWLGHASFLIQMEGVNIFCDPVFEQRCSPMSFMGPARFTPPACTLAELRAEIKIDVCIISHNHYDHLETTSIAALGPDVQFFVPLKNKAWFDNYKLPHVYELDWWDKHELKFADGRMLEIVCTPCQHFSGRGLHDRMSTLWAGWAVLGQKHGKHFYFGGDTGYRSVSADGSSSSTCPVFKEIGTELGPFDLSCIPIGAYSPRPFMSPVHLAPEDSVEVHKDVKSQFSVGMHWGTFVLTDEPVNEPPQRLRKAMDAAGLSHDDFVTVAIGETVTSNRVKE
;
A
#
# COMPACT_ATOMS: atom_id res chain seq x y z
N MET A 1 -17.16 32.03 17.58
CA MET A 1 -15.70 32.13 17.32
C MET A 1 -15.51 31.96 15.81
N ARG A 2 -15.23 33.04 15.06
CA ARG A 2 -14.91 32.93 13.62
C ARG A 2 -13.39 32.80 13.50
N LEU A 3 -12.92 31.66 13.02
CA LEU A 3 -11.52 31.43 12.69
C LEU A 3 -11.23 32.16 11.37
N PHE A 4 -10.24 33.06 11.36
CA PHE A 4 -9.62 33.50 10.11
C PHE A 4 -8.26 32.81 10.03
N VAL A 5 -8.12 31.89 9.07
CA VAL A 5 -6.82 31.36 8.65
C VAL A 5 -6.26 32.37 7.66
N ILE A 6 -5.15 33.03 8.02
CA ILE A 6 -4.42 33.89 7.07
C ILE A 6 -3.33 33.00 6.49
N ASP A 7 -3.53 32.57 5.25
CA ASP A 7 -2.53 31.88 4.45
C ASP A 7 -1.93 32.92 3.52
N GLU A 8 -0.78 33.51 3.86
CA GLU A 8 0.25 34.03 2.92
C GLU A 8 1.37 34.84 3.62
N ARG A 9 2.49 35.01 2.90
CA ARG A 9 3.84 35.36 3.37
C ARG A 9 3.95 36.78 3.94
N VAL A 10 4.44 36.90 5.17
CA VAL A 10 4.84 38.19 5.79
C VAL A 10 6.34 38.44 5.54
N THR A 11 6.71 39.67 5.16
CA THR A 11 8.12 40.09 4.99
C THR A 11 8.52 41.08 6.08
N PHE A 12 9.66 40.84 6.73
CA PHE A 12 10.26 41.74 7.73
C PHE A 12 11.34 42.61 7.09
N LYS A 13 11.44 43.88 7.48
CA LYS A 13 12.54 44.77 7.11
C LYS A 13 13.38 45.11 8.34
N ARG A 14 14.70 44.96 8.25
CA ARG A 14 15.65 45.28 9.33
C ARG A 14 15.78 46.81 9.42
N CYS A 15 15.50 47.39 10.59
CA CYS A 15 15.47 48.85 10.75
C CYS A 15 16.67 49.45 11.49
N GLY A 16 17.53 48.65 12.12
CA GLY A 16 18.79 49.14 12.71
C GLY A 16 19.31 48.26 13.85
N VAL A 17 20.44 48.68 14.45
CA VAL A 17 21.05 48.07 15.64
C VAL A 17 21.24 49.17 16.68
N PHE A 18 20.64 49.01 17.86
CA PHE A 18 20.91 49.87 19.01
C PHE A 18 21.09 48.98 20.25
N GLY A 19 22.22 49.14 20.96
CA GLY A 19 22.48 48.44 22.22
C GLY A 19 22.61 46.90 22.13
N GLY A 20 22.95 46.35 20.96
CA GLY A 20 23.18 44.91 20.77
C GLY A 20 21.93 44.05 20.52
N ASN A 21 20.74 44.65 20.45
CA ASN A 21 19.50 43.96 20.07
C ASN A 21 19.08 44.32 18.64
N PHE A 22 18.46 43.37 17.93
CA PHE A 22 17.94 43.55 16.56
C PHE A 22 16.47 43.98 16.59
N GLU A 23 16.15 45.13 15.98
CA GLU A 23 14.76 45.57 15.80
C GLU A 23 14.25 45.26 14.39
N TYR A 24 13.03 44.71 14.32
CA TYR A 24 12.31 44.43 13.09
C TYR A 24 10.95 45.12 13.13
N SER A 25 10.59 45.90 12.11
CA SER A 25 9.23 46.44 11.98
C SER A 25 8.44 45.67 10.92
N LEU A 26 7.16 45.45 11.22
CA LEU A 26 6.18 44.94 10.27
C LEU A 26 5.65 46.13 9.46
N ASN A 27 5.82 46.12 8.14
CA ASN A 27 5.21 47.17 7.31
C ASN A 27 3.84 46.72 6.81
N ASP A 28 2.82 47.51 7.18
CA ASP A 28 1.46 47.64 6.64
C ASP A 28 0.79 46.37 6.08
N TYR A 29 -0.04 45.74 6.92
CA TYR A 29 -1.11 44.86 6.47
C TYR A 29 -2.35 45.70 6.12
N ARG A 30 -2.79 45.67 4.86
CA ARG A 30 -4.11 46.18 4.44
C ARG A 30 -4.92 45.03 3.84
N GLY A 31 -5.73 44.39 4.66
CA GLY A 31 -6.72 43.39 4.24
C GLY A 31 -7.94 43.40 5.16
N ASN A 32 -9.13 43.33 4.58
CA ASN A 32 -10.44 43.24 5.29
C ASN A 32 -10.69 44.30 6.38
N GLY A 33 -10.44 45.58 6.09
CA GLY A 33 -10.98 46.69 6.87
C GLY A 33 -10.34 46.93 8.25
N VAL A 34 -9.23 46.27 8.59
CA VAL A 34 -8.51 46.47 9.86
C VAL A 34 -7.13 47.07 9.59
N ASN A 35 -6.89 48.27 10.13
CA ASN A 35 -5.56 48.88 10.20
C ASN A 35 -4.91 48.49 11.53
N VAL A 36 -3.79 47.78 11.50
CA VAL A 36 -2.98 47.51 12.71
C VAL A 36 -1.66 48.26 12.56
N LYS A 37 -1.51 49.39 13.28
CA LYS A 37 -0.21 50.03 13.51
C LYS A 37 0.26 49.66 14.91
N ASN A 38 1.13 48.66 15.03
CA ASN A 38 1.87 48.43 16.27
C ASN A 38 3.28 47.94 15.94
N THR A 39 4.28 48.67 16.45
CA THR A 39 5.69 48.31 16.43
C THR A 39 5.92 47.22 17.48
N CYS A 40 6.51 46.08 17.10
CA CYS A 40 6.86 45.01 18.04
C CYS A 40 8.39 44.91 18.13
N VAL A 41 8.94 44.86 19.35
CA VAL A 41 10.39 44.76 19.61
C VAL A 41 10.71 43.33 20.03
N LEU A 42 11.62 42.66 19.32
CA LEU A 42 12.20 41.38 19.72
C LEU A 42 13.48 41.65 20.54
N SER A 43 13.56 41.11 21.75
CA SER A 43 14.77 41.15 22.60
C SER A 43 15.18 39.73 22.94
N THR A 44 16.35 39.29 22.48
CA THR A 44 16.94 38.01 22.88
C THR A 44 18.04 38.28 23.91
N LYS A 45 17.80 37.90 25.16
CA LYS A 45 18.90 37.71 26.12
C LYS A 45 19.51 36.35 25.78
N ASP A 46 20.62 36.33 25.05
CA ASP A 46 21.71 35.37 25.23
C ASP A 46 22.84 35.67 24.23
N ASN A 47 24.04 35.87 24.77
CA ASN A 47 25.27 36.33 24.11
C ASN A 47 25.95 35.22 23.29
N HIS A 48 25.27 34.70 22.26
CA HIS A 48 25.92 33.90 21.23
C HIS A 48 25.58 34.48 19.85
N THR A 49 26.63 34.76 19.09
CA THR A 49 26.60 35.26 17.71
C THR A 49 25.71 34.37 16.83
N VAL A 50 24.52 34.87 16.48
CA VAL A 50 23.61 34.23 15.54
C VAL A 50 23.84 34.86 14.16
N GLU A 51 24.34 34.06 13.21
CA GLU A 51 24.31 34.41 11.79
C GLU A 51 22.85 34.56 11.31
N PRO A 52 22.57 35.48 10.37
CA PRO A 52 21.19 35.71 9.94
C PRO A 52 20.60 34.43 9.32
N PRO A 53 19.37 34.03 9.70
CA PRO A 53 18.77 32.82 9.15
C PRO A 53 18.58 32.97 7.64
N SER A 54 19.10 32.00 6.88
CA SER A 54 18.69 31.78 5.50
C SER A 54 17.18 31.55 5.47
N ALA A 55 16.53 32.15 4.48
CA ALA A 55 15.08 32.24 4.42
C ALA A 55 14.37 30.89 4.64
N VAL A 56 13.23 30.96 5.34
CA VAL A 56 12.24 29.90 5.65
C VAL A 56 12.33 29.34 7.09
N GLU A 57 11.96 30.17 8.07
CA GLU A 57 11.36 29.68 9.32
C GLU A 57 9.88 30.08 9.36
N LYS A 58 8.98 29.09 9.48
CA LYS A 58 7.53 29.32 9.63
C LYS A 58 7.17 29.35 11.11
N TYR A 59 6.73 30.51 11.60
CA TYR A 59 6.15 30.65 12.95
C TYR A 59 4.62 30.63 12.85
N ARG A 60 3.94 29.89 13.74
CA ARG A 60 2.47 29.89 13.87
C ARG A 60 2.06 30.94 14.91
N LEU A 61 1.40 32.01 14.49
CA LEU A 61 0.78 32.99 15.39
C LEU A 61 -0.60 32.50 15.85
N ARG A 62 -0.84 32.47 17.17
CA ARG A 62 -2.21 32.35 17.73
C ARG A 62 -2.60 33.67 18.38
N LEU A 63 -3.71 34.26 17.93
CA LEU A 63 -4.34 35.39 18.59
C LEU A 63 -5.51 34.86 19.45
N PHE A 64 -5.46 35.09 20.75
CA PHE A 64 -6.60 34.89 21.64
C PHE A 64 -7.29 36.23 21.86
N GLN A 65 -8.55 36.35 21.44
CA GLN A 65 -9.38 37.48 21.83
C GLN A 65 -10.01 37.15 23.18
N CYS A 66 -9.57 37.82 24.24
CA CYS A 66 -10.16 37.68 25.57
C CYS A 66 -11.46 38.50 25.63
N SER A 67 -12.57 37.87 25.99
CA SER A 67 -13.85 38.53 26.22
C SER A 67 -13.86 39.18 27.61
N SER A 68 -13.12 40.27 27.79
CA SER A 68 -13.36 41.26 28.85
C SER A 68 -12.55 42.54 28.59
N VAL A 69 -13.17 43.70 28.80
CA VAL A 69 -12.61 45.03 28.53
C VAL A 69 -11.68 45.44 29.67
N SER A 70 -10.55 44.75 29.85
CA SER A 70 -9.31 45.26 30.49
C SER A 70 -8.29 44.14 30.72
N ALA A 71 -7.62 43.65 29.68
CA ALA A 71 -6.38 42.89 29.85
C ALA A 71 -5.54 42.95 28.56
N LYS A 72 -4.24 43.22 28.69
CA LYS A 72 -3.28 43.18 27.56
C LYS A 72 -3.13 41.72 27.08
N PRO A 73 -3.09 41.45 25.76
CA PRO A 73 -2.93 40.09 25.25
C PRO A 73 -1.53 39.55 25.58
N ALA A 74 -1.46 38.36 26.16
CA ALA A 74 -0.23 37.61 26.34
C ALA A 74 0.00 36.66 25.14
N LEU A 75 1.17 36.73 24.54
CA LEU A 75 1.63 35.81 23.48
C LEU A 75 2.59 34.80 24.11
N SER A 76 2.33 33.50 23.94
CA SER A 76 3.30 32.45 24.24
C SER A 76 3.80 31.82 22.94
N PHE A 77 5.10 31.53 22.89
CA PHE A 77 5.76 30.85 21.78
C PHE A 77 6.18 29.45 22.25
N GLU A 78 5.74 28.42 21.55
CA GLU A 78 6.18 27.04 21.80
C GLU A 78 7.18 26.65 20.72
N LYS A 79 8.41 26.30 21.11
CA LYS A 79 9.45 25.80 20.21
C LYS A 79 9.04 24.41 19.73
N GLN A 80 8.67 24.27 18.47
CA GLN A 80 8.57 22.96 17.85
C GLN A 80 9.94 22.60 17.26
N GLN A 81 10.60 21.58 17.84
CA GLN A 81 11.79 20.97 17.22
C GLN A 81 11.31 20.20 15.98
N VAL A 82 11.30 20.88 14.84
CA VAL A 82 11.01 20.24 13.55
C VAL A 82 12.32 19.64 13.05
N ASN A 83 12.43 18.31 13.09
CA ASN A 83 13.46 17.60 12.34
C ASN A 83 13.31 17.95 10.86
N VAL A 84 14.27 18.67 10.30
CA VAL A 84 14.23 19.25 8.93
C VAL A 84 14.42 18.17 7.83
N ALA A 85 14.40 16.88 8.18
CA ALA A 85 14.55 15.80 7.20
C ALA A 85 13.26 15.40 6.45
N SER A 86 12.09 15.94 6.80
CA SER A 86 10.81 15.38 6.32
C SER A 86 9.87 16.33 5.57
N ASN A 87 10.28 17.55 5.22
CA ASN A 87 9.38 18.52 4.57
C ASN A 87 9.87 19.13 3.24
N VAL A 88 10.87 18.53 2.61
CA VAL A 88 11.04 18.69 1.16
C VAL A 88 10.24 17.56 0.52
N LEU A 89 9.14 17.90 -0.16
CA LEU A 89 8.25 17.07 -0.99
C LEU A 89 6.79 17.16 -0.53
N ARG A 90 6.18 18.35 -0.63
CA ARG A 90 4.73 18.47 -0.91
C ARG A 90 4.41 19.91 -1.31
N ALA A 91 4.55 20.14 -2.61
CA ALA A 91 3.80 21.15 -3.36
C ALA A 91 3.54 20.52 -4.73
N SER A 92 2.28 20.45 -5.15
CA SER A 92 1.89 20.08 -6.51
C SER A 92 2.73 20.87 -7.51
N SER A 93 3.70 20.19 -8.11
CA SER A 93 4.54 20.68 -9.19
C SER A 93 5.13 19.45 -9.88
N LYS A 94 5.32 19.56 -11.19
CA LYS A 94 5.95 18.57 -12.07
C LYS A 94 7.42 18.30 -11.68
N GLY A 95 7.65 17.77 -10.48
CA GLY A 95 8.87 17.08 -10.11
C GLY A 95 8.64 15.59 -10.32
N ASN A 96 9.62 14.89 -10.89
CA ASN A 96 9.51 13.43 -11.05
C ASN A 96 9.43 12.79 -9.66
N LYS A 97 8.34 12.06 -9.38
CA LYS A 97 8.23 11.23 -8.18
C LYS A 97 9.45 10.29 -8.13
N ALA A 98 9.98 9.99 -6.94
CA ALA A 98 11.29 9.32 -6.79
C ALA A 98 11.39 7.94 -7.49
N HIS A 99 10.25 7.27 -7.71
CA HIS A 99 10.17 6.00 -8.41
C HIS A 99 10.12 6.12 -9.94
N HIS A 100 10.10 7.32 -10.52
CA HIS A 100 10.13 7.55 -11.97
C HIS A 100 11.54 7.83 -12.47
N LEU A 101 12.04 6.98 -13.38
CA LEU A 101 13.34 7.16 -14.01
C LEU A 101 13.25 7.99 -15.31
N PRO A 102 14.31 8.73 -15.70
CA PRO A 102 14.32 9.54 -16.93
C PRO A 102 14.08 8.75 -18.22
N ASN A 103 14.38 7.45 -18.23
CA ASN A 103 14.15 6.56 -19.37
C ASN A 103 12.68 6.07 -19.46
N GLY A 104 11.80 6.56 -18.60
CA GLY A 104 10.40 6.15 -18.53
C GLY A 104 10.15 4.83 -17.81
N ARG A 105 11.15 4.21 -17.19
CA ARG A 105 10.97 3.03 -16.31
C ARG A 105 10.73 3.45 -14.87
N PHE A 106 10.41 2.48 -14.03
CA PHE A 106 10.20 2.66 -12.61
C PHE A 106 11.35 2.08 -11.78
N THR A 107 11.45 2.49 -10.52
CA THR A 107 12.42 1.95 -9.55
C THR A 107 11.80 1.91 -8.15
N ASN A 108 12.32 1.04 -7.29
CA ASN A 108 12.09 1.18 -5.85
C ASN A 108 13.01 2.28 -5.31
N PRO A 109 12.47 3.32 -4.64
CA PRO A 109 13.28 4.44 -4.17
C PRO A 109 13.87 4.23 -2.75
N TRP A 110 13.55 3.12 -2.09
CA TRP A 110 13.87 2.92 -0.67
C TRP A 110 15.20 2.18 -0.46
N PRO A 111 15.98 2.54 0.58
CA PRO A 111 17.21 1.81 0.95
C PRO A 111 17.01 0.34 1.33
N SER A 112 15.76 -0.07 1.61
CA SER A 112 15.37 -1.45 1.88
C SER A 112 15.37 -2.35 0.64
N PHE A 113 15.49 -1.78 -0.56
CA PHE A 113 15.53 -2.51 -1.82
C PHE A 113 16.96 -2.66 -2.33
N THR A 114 17.34 -3.91 -2.62
CA THR A 114 18.55 -4.25 -3.36
C THR A 114 18.15 -4.80 -4.72
N GLU A 115 18.68 -4.22 -5.79
CA GLU A 115 18.51 -4.76 -7.13
C GLU A 115 19.52 -5.90 -7.35
N HIS A 116 19.04 -7.03 -7.88
CA HIS A 116 19.89 -8.15 -8.27
C HIS A 116 20.04 -8.19 -9.79
N GLY A 117 21.29 -8.04 -10.26
CA GLY A 117 21.64 -8.24 -11.66
C GLY A 117 21.96 -9.71 -11.98
N LEU A 118 22.32 -9.97 -13.25
CA LEU A 118 22.72 -11.32 -13.69
C LEU A 118 23.92 -11.87 -12.91
N PHE A 119 24.90 -11.01 -12.58
CA PHE A 119 26.05 -11.43 -11.77
C PHE A 119 25.66 -11.82 -10.34
N ASP A 120 24.72 -11.11 -9.73
CA ASP A 120 24.24 -11.44 -8.38
C ASP A 120 23.42 -12.73 -8.40
N PHE A 121 22.58 -12.91 -9.43
CA PHE A 121 21.90 -14.18 -9.67
C PHE A 121 22.91 -15.35 -9.74
N LEU A 122 23.95 -15.23 -10.57
CA LEU A 122 24.99 -16.27 -10.70
C LEU A 122 25.73 -16.56 -9.37
N LYS A 123 25.99 -15.53 -8.56
CA LYS A 123 26.62 -15.69 -7.24
C LYS A 123 25.70 -16.34 -6.21
N LEU A 124 24.39 -16.09 -6.31
CA LEU A 124 23.38 -16.59 -5.39
C LEU A 124 22.85 -17.98 -5.81
N LEU A 125 23.14 -18.44 -7.04
CA LEU A 125 22.78 -19.78 -7.53
C LEU A 125 23.05 -20.93 -6.54
N PRO A 126 24.20 -20.99 -5.81
CA PRO A 126 24.45 -22.07 -4.86
C PRO A 126 23.49 -22.09 -3.65
N GLN A 127 22.79 -20.98 -3.37
CA GLN A 127 21.82 -20.86 -2.29
C GLN A 127 20.41 -21.29 -2.70
N TRP A 128 20.18 -21.55 -3.99
CA TRP A 128 18.94 -22.14 -4.46
C TRP A 128 18.91 -23.62 -4.11
N ASP A 129 18.17 -23.97 -3.06
CA ASP A 129 17.86 -25.37 -2.76
C ASP A 129 16.63 -25.81 -3.54
N ARG A 130 16.87 -26.22 -4.78
CA ARG A 130 15.81 -26.74 -5.65
C ARG A 130 15.17 -28.03 -5.13
N LYS A 131 15.66 -28.63 -4.03
CA LYS A 131 15.00 -29.77 -3.38
C LYS A 131 13.73 -29.36 -2.63
N GLY A 132 13.64 -28.12 -2.16
CA GLY A 132 12.44 -27.55 -1.52
C GLY A 132 11.36 -27.12 -2.53
N SER A 133 11.79 -26.71 -3.74
CA SER A 133 10.96 -26.35 -4.92
C SER A 133 10.16 -27.50 -5.56
N LYS A 134 9.92 -28.62 -4.87
CA LYS A 134 9.20 -29.74 -5.46
C LYS A 134 7.70 -29.51 -5.40
N VAL A 135 7.01 -29.82 -6.51
CA VAL A 135 5.56 -29.97 -6.49
C VAL A 135 5.22 -31.00 -5.42
N PRO A 136 4.44 -30.64 -4.39
CA PRO A 136 4.13 -31.55 -3.29
C PRO A 136 3.37 -32.77 -3.82
N MET A 137 3.63 -33.93 -3.22
CA MET A 137 2.74 -35.08 -3.40
C MET A 137 1.34 -34.72 -2.87
N GLU A 138 0.29 -35.37 -3.38
CA GLU A 138 -1.10 -35.09 -2.94
C GLU A 138 -1.23 -35.16 -1.40
N SER A 139 -0.59 -36.15 -0.78
CA SER A 139 -0.56 -36.34 0.68
C SER A 139 0.16 -35.24 1.47
N GLU A 140 0.97 -34.43 0.80
CA GLU A 140 1.73 -33.32 1.39
C GLU A 140 1.04 -31.97 1.18
N ARG A 141 -0.04 -31.93 0.38
CA ARG A 141 -0.83 -30.71 0.17
C ARG A 141 -1.63 -30.40 1.43
N THR A 142 -1.15 -29.42 2.19
CA THR A 142 -1.81 -28.99 3.43
C THR A 142 -2.89 -27.93 3.21
N VAL A 143 -2.96 -27.35 2.00
CA VAL A 143 -3.98 -26.34 1.69
C VAL A 143 -5.30 -27.04 1.42
N LYS A 144 -6.25 -26.86 2.33
CA LYS A 144 -7.61 -27.32 2.13
C LYS A 144 -8.27 -26.53 1.01
N VAL A 145 -8.94 -27.22 0.11
CA VAL A 145 -9.80 -26.63 -0.93
C VAL A 145 -11.23 -27.03 -0.60
N LEU A 146 -12.12 -26.05 -0.42
CA LEU A 146 -13.53 -26.34 -0.13
C LEU A 146 -14.26 -26.91 -1.34
N GLY A 147 -13.84 -26.58 -2.56
CA GLY A 147 -14.60 -26.92 -3.77
C GLY A 147 -15.89 -26.10 -3.86
N ARG A 148 -16.49 -26.05 -5.06
CA ARG A 148 -17.66 -25.20 -5.33
C ARG A 148 -18.78 -25.50 -4.35
N GLU A 149 -19.08 -26.76 -4.12
CA GLU A 149 -20.21 -27.22 -3.32
C GLU A 149 -20.11 -26.87 -1.83
N ASN A 150 -18.91 -26.67 -1.29
CA ASN A 150 -18.71 -26.33 0.12
C ASN A 150 -18.34 -24.84 0.35
N MET A 151 -18.26 -24.03 -0.71
CA MET A 151 -18.18 -22.58 -0.56
C MET A 151 -19.49 -22.04 0.05
N ASN A 152 -19.37 -21.00 0.87
CA ASN A 152 -20.53 -20.37 1.50
C ASN A 152 -21.26 -19.42 0.52
N TRP A 153 -21.93 -19.99 -0.48
CA TRP A 153 -22.61 -19.23 -1.52
C TRP A 153 -23.75 -18.35 -1.01
N SER A 154 -24.43 -18.74 0.07
CA SER A 154 -25.46 -17.89 0.67
C SER A 154 -24.86 -16.58 1.18
N LYS A 155 -23.71 -16.65 1.86
CA LYS A 155 -22.97 -15.47 2.33
C LYS A 155 -22.41 -14.64 1.17
N ILE A 156 -21.84 -15.30 0.15
CA ILE A 156 -21.27 -14.63 -1.04
C ILE A 156 -22.36 -13.91 -1.86
N LYS A 157 -23.55 -14.50 -2.00
CA LYS A 157 -24.66 -13.90 -2.76
C LYS A 157 -25.38 -12.81 -1.99
N GLN A 158 -25.33 -12.85 -0.66
CA GLN A 158 -26.01 -11.91 0.23
C GLN A 158 -25.03 -11.39 1.29
N PRO A 159 -24.00 -10.63 0.88
CA PRO A 159 -23.00 -10.12 1.81
C PRO A 159 -23.61 -9.03 2.71
N ASP A 160 -23.18 -9.00 3.97
CA ASP A 160 -23.48 -7.89 4.86
C ASP A 160 -22.67 -6.66 4.42
N THR A 161 -23.37 -5.62 3.97
CA THR A 161 -22.73 -4.41 3.42
C THR A 161 -22.02 -3.55 4.45
N SER A 162 -22.25 -3.78 5.75
CA SER A 162 -21.64 -3.02 6.86
C SER A 162 -20.25 -3.50 7.26
N ILE A 163 -19.81 -4.63 6.71
CA ILE A 163 -18.52 -5.27 6.98
C ILE A 163 -17.78 -5.57 5.68
N ILE A 164 -16.51 -5.94 5.80
CA ILE A 164 -15.73 -6.46 4.68
C ILE A 164 -15.77 -7.99 4.74
N GLN A 165 -16.07 -8.63 3.61
CA GLN A 165 -15.93 -10.07 3.43
C GLN A 165 -14.83 -10.35 2.41
N ALA A 166 -14.03 -11.39 2.66
CA ALA A 166 -12.98 -11.83 1.75
C ALA A 166 -13.09 -13.34 1.52
N THR A 167 -13.21 -13.76 0.26
CA THR A 167 -13.17 -15.15 -0.15
C THR A 167 -11.88 -15.42 -0.90
N TRP A 168 -11.03 -16.30 -0.35
CA TRP A 168 -9.76 -16.65 -0.98
C TRP A 168 -9.98 -17.67 -2.10
N LEU A 169 -9.61 -17.36 -3.34
CA LEU A 169 -9.81 -18.24 -4.50
C LEU A 169 -8.52 -18.96 -4.93
N GLY A 170 -7.44 -18.74 -4.18
CA GLY A 170 -6.11 -19.29 -4.43
C GLY A 170 -5.11 -18.21 -4.82
N HIS A 171 -3.85 -18.42 -4.48
CA HIS A 171 -2.74 -17.50 -4.73
C HIS A 171 -3.02 -16.08 -4.20
N ALA A 172 -2.97 -15.05 -5.04
CA ALA A 172 -3.37 -13.68 -4.73
C ALA A 172 -4.83 -13.35 -5.13
N SER A 173 -5.58 -14.33 -5.67
CA SER A 173 -6.94 -14.12 -6.13
C SER A 173 -7.93 -14.07 -4.96
N PHE A 174 -8.58 -12.91 -4.80
CA PHE A 174 -9.61 -12.71 -3.77
C PHE A 174 -10.87 -12.07 -4.36
N LEU A 175 -12.02 -12.60 -3.98
CA LEU A 175 -13.27 -11.84 -4.04
C LEU A 175 -13.41 -11.08 -2.72
N ILE A 176 -13.46 -9.76 -2.81
CA ILE A 176 -13.70 -8.85 -1.69
C ILE A 176 -15.09 -8.23 -1.88
N GLN A 177 -15.89 -8.26 -0.81
CA GLN A 177 -17.23 -7.68 -0.81
C GLN A 177 -17.32 -6.65 0.31
N MET A 178 -17.56 -5.40 -0.05
CA MET A 178 -17.69 -4.30 0.91
C MET A 178 -18.63 -3.23 0.35
N GLU A 179 -19.46 -2.63 1.21
CA GLU A 179 -20.41 -1.57 0.83
C GLU A 179 -21.31 -1.93 -0.37
N GLY A 180 -21.57 -3.23 -0.54
CA GLY A 180 -22.36 -3.76 -1.65
C GLY A 180 -21.62 -3.81 -2.99
N VAL A 181 -20.30 -3.62 -3.04
CA VAL A 181 -19.45 -3.74 -4.23
C VAL A 181 -18.67 -5.04 -4.20
N ASN A 182 -18.67 -5.77 -5.33
CA ASN A 182 -17.87 -6.98 -5.52
C ASN A 182 -16.56 -6.64 -6.26
N ILE A 183 -15.44 -6.75 -5.55
CA ILE A 183 -14.10 -6.39 -6.02
C ILE A 183 -13.30 -7.68 -6.21
N PHE A 184 -12.69 -7.86 -7.38
CA PHE A 184 -11.85 -9.01 -7.67
C PHE A 184 -10.38 -8.59 -7.78
N CYS A 185 -9.56 -9.00 -6.82
CA CYS A 185 -8.12 -8.80 -6.81
C CYS A 185 -7.40 -9.92 -7.57
N ASP A 186 -6.47 -9.58 -8.47
CA ASP A 186 -5.52 -10.48 -9.17
C ASP A 186 -6.13 -11.84 -9.57
N PRO A 187 -7.15 -11.89 -10.45
CA PRO A 187 -7.87 -13.11 -10.80
C PRO A 187 -7.01 -14.04 -11.68
N VAL A 188 -6.63 -15.20 -11.16
CA VAL A 188 -5.84 -16.22 -11.87
C VAL A 188 -6.46 -17.60 -11.70
N PHE A 189 -6.99 -18.14 -12.80
CA PHE A 189 -7.67 -19.45 -12.80
C PHE A 189 -6.99 -20.49 -13.67
N GLU A 190 -6.11 -20.09 -14.59
CA GLU A 190 -5.40 -21.02 -15.45
C GLU A 190 -4.49 -21.99 -14.69
N GLN A 191 -4.21 -23.11 -15.34
CA GLN A 191 -3.34 -24.15 -14.80
C GLN A 191 -1.89 -23.68 -14.66
N ARG A 192 -1.43 -22.69 -15.45
CA ARG A 192 -0.05 -22.21 -15.45
C ARG A 192 0.03 -20.70 -15.45
N CYS A 193 1.03 -20.16 -14.76
CA CYS A 193 1.38 -18.75 -14.77
C CYS A 193 2.57 -18.54 -15.71
N SER A 194 2.31 -18.53 -17.02
CA SER A 194 3.37 -18.48 -18.04
C SER A 194 2.85 -17.93 -19.37
N PRO A 195 3.71 -17.30 -20.20
CA PRO A 195 3.37 -17.01 -21.59
C PRO A 195 3.13 -18.25 -22.44
N MET A 196 3.61 -19.42 -22.01
CA MET A 196 3.52 -20.68 -22.73
C MET A 196 2.64 -21.67 -21.96
N SER A 197 1.63 -22.23 -22.62
CA SER A 197 0.71 -23.19 -22.00
C SER A 197 1.36 -24.51 -21.57
N PHE A 198 2.54 -24.85 -22.09
CA PHE A 198 3.25 -26.09 -21.82
C PHE A 198 4.47 -25.93 -20.89
N MET A 199 4.91 -24.71 -20.59
CA MET A 199 6.15 -24.44 -19.83
C MET A 199 5.90 -23.39 -18.75
N GLY A 200 6.62 -23.43 -17.64
CA GLY A 200 6.46 -22.51 -16.51
C GLY A 200 5.62 -23.08 -15.36
N PRO A 201 5.49 -22.36 -14.24
CA PRO A 201 4.87 -22.89 -13.01
C PRO A 201 3.45 -23.36 -13.25
N ALA A 202 3.15 -24.60 -12.88
CA ALA A 202 1.79 -25.12 -12.85
C ALA A 202 1.25 -25.04 -11.42
N ARG A 203 -0.05 -24.73 -11.28
CA ARG A 203 -0.71 -24.83 -9.99
C ARG A 203 -0.71 -26.27 -9.52
N PHE A 204 -0.37 -26.48 -8.26
CA PHE A 204 -0.52 -27.77 -7.58
C PHE A 204 -1.81 -27.84 -6.77
N THR A 205 -2.43 -26.69 -6.46
CA THR A 205 -3.73 -26.63 -5.80
C THR A 205 -4.76 -25.99 -6.74
N PRO A 206 -5.88 -26.68 -7.04
CA PRO A 206 -6.92 -26.14 -7.91
C PRO A 206 -7.63 -24.93 -7.28
N PRO A 207 -8.32 -24.10 -8.07
CA PRO A 207 -9.14 -23.02 -7.52
C PRO A 207 -10.38 -23.63 -6.85
N ALA A 208 -11.04 -22.86 -5.98
CA ALA A 208 -12.25 -23.33 -5.27
C ALA A 208 -13.42 -23.63 -6.22
N CYS A 209 -13.53 -22.84 -7.28
CA CYS A 209 -14.48 -23.00 -8.38
C CYS A 209 -13.83 -22.45 -9.65
N THR A 210 -14.44 -22.68 -10.80
CA THR A 210 -14.00 -22.01 -12.04
C THR A 210 -14.51 -20.57 -12.09
N LEU A 211 -13.84 -19.72 -12.88
CA LEU A 211 -14.26 -18.33 -13.06
C LEU A 211 -15.67 -18.21 -13.66
N ALA A 212 -16.05 -19.12 -14.56
CA ALA A 212 -17.38 -19.15 -15.15
C ALA A 212 -18.46 -19.43 -14.10
N GLU A 213 -18.17 -20.35 -13.17
CA GLU A 213 -19.09 -20.68 -12.07
C GLU A 213 -19.23 -19.52 -11.09
N LEU A 214 -18.12 -18.87 -10.72
CA LEU A 214 -18.18 -17.68 -9.87
C LEU A 214 -19.05 -16.57 -10.51
N ARG A 215 -18.80 -16.27 -11.79
CA ARG A 215 -19.53 -15.22 -12.52
C ARG A 215 -20.99 -15.54 -12.80
N ALA A 216 -21.37 -16.81 -12.81
CA ALA A 216 -22.77 -17.21 -12.90
C ALA A 216 -23.56 -16.86 -11.63
N GLU A 217 -22.88 -16.76 -10.49
CA GLU A 217 -23.51 -16.56 -9.18
C GLU A 217 -23.42 -15.11 -8.69
N ILE A 218 -22.34 -14.40 -9.07
CA ILE A 218 -22.10 -13.01 -8.67
C ILE A 218 -21.63 -12.16 -9.84
N LYS A 219 -22.08 -10.90 -9.87
CA LYS A 219 -21.54 -9.87 -10.75
C LYS A 219 -20.28 -9.28 -10.13
N ILE A 220 -19.18 -9.25 -10.88
CA ILE A 220 -17.99 -8.49 -10.50
C ILE A 220 -18.19 -7.04 -10.93
N ASP A 221 -18.00 -6.10 -10.01
CA ASP A 221 -18.14 -4.67 -10.26
C ASP A 221 -16.78 -4.03 -10.58
N VAL A 222 -15.75 -4.44 -9.82
CA VAL A 222 -14.40 -3.87 -9.86
C VAL A 222 -13.39 -4.99 -9.98
N CYS A 223 -12.35 -4.80 -10.78
CA CYS A 223 -11.18 -5.66 -10.77
C CYS A 223 -9.93 -4.82 -10.49
N ILE A 224 -9.11 -5.28 -9.55
CA ILE A 224 -7.87 -4.62 -9.14
C ILE A 224 -6.70 -5.53 -9.51
N ILE A 225 -5.71 -4.96 -10.19
CA ILE A 225 -4.47 -5.65 -10.54
C ILE A 225 -3.31 -5.02 -9.81
N SER A 226 -2.52 -5.81 -9.07
CA SER A 226 -1.32 -5.31 -8.38
C SER A 226 -0.18 -5.01 -9.33
N HIS A 227 0.09 -5.91 -10.28
CA HIS A 227 1.16 -5.77 -11.27
C HIS A 227 0.99 -6.78 -12.41
N ASN A 228 1.89 -6.76 -13.39
CA ASN A 228 1.73 -7.50 -14.63
C ASN A 228 2.40 -8.87 -14.66
N HIS A 229 2.83 -9.47 -13.56
CA HIS A 229 3.34 -10.84 -13.63
C HIS A 229 2.24 -11.84 -14.00
N TYR A 230 2.63 -12.99 -14.56
CA TYR A 230 1.69 -13.97 -15.10
C TYR A 230 0.79 -14.62 -14.04
N ASP A 231 1.23 -14.61 -12.79
CA ASP A 231 0.48 -15.10 -11.62
C ASP A 231 -0.41 -14.03 -10.95
N HIS A 232 -0.48 -12.82 -11.53
CA HIS A 232 -1.36 -11.73 -11.06
C HIS A 232 -2.23 -11.13 -12.16
N LEU A 233 -1.74 -11.13 -13.40
CA LEU A 233 -2.42 -10.64 -14.59
C LEU A 233 -2.55 -11.75 -15.64
N GLU A 234 -3.65 -12.49 -15.56
CA GLU A 234 -3.92 -13.66 -16.39
C GLU A 234 -4.94 -13.34 -17.51
N THR A 235 -4.55 -13.64 -18.75
CA THR A 235 -5.23 -13.19 -19.97
C THR A 235 -6.69 -13.64 -20.08
N THR A 236 -6.94 -14.94 -19.88
CA THR A 236 -8.27 -15.54 -19.99
C THR A 236 -9.19 -15.07 -18.88
N SER A 237 -8.68 -14.87 -17.66
CA SER A 237 -9.48 -14.29 -16.57
C SER A 237 -9.94 -12.87 -16.90
N ILE A 238 -9.04 -12.00 -17.34
CA ILE A 238 -9.39 -10.63 -17.70
C ILE A 238 -10.36 -10.58 -18.89
N ALA A 239 -10.08 -11.36 -19.94
CA ALA A 239 -10.95 -11.43 -21.11
C ALA A 239 -12.36 -11.96 -20.75
N ALA A 240 -12.45 -12.88 -19.78
CA ALA A 240 -13.72 -13.42 -19.34
C ALA A 240 -14.55 -12.37 -18.60
N LEU A 241 -13.99 -11.58 -17.68
CA LEU A 241 -14.74 -10.66 -16.80
C LEU A 241 -15.72 -9.73 -17.51
N GLY A 242 -15.36 -9.24 -18.70
CA GLY A 242 -16.25 -8.50 -19.59
C GLY A 242 -16.23 -6.98 -19.41
N PRO A 243 -16.96 -6.24 -20.27
CA PRO A 243 -16.79 -4.79 -20.44
C PRO A 243 -17.40 -3.94 -19.31
N ASP A 244 -18.31 -4.48 -18.51
CA ASP A 244 -19.00 -3.75 -17.44
C ASP A 244 -18.15 -3.57 -16.18
N VAL A 245 -17.04 -4.30 -16.07
CA VAL A 245 -16.13 -4.27 -14.92
C VAL A 245 -15.24 -3.05 -14.98
N GLN A 246 -15.09 -2.36 -13.84
CA GLN A 246 -14.16 -1.24 -13.69
C GLN A 246 -12.79 -1.78 -13.28
N PHE A 247 -11.79 -1.68 -14.16
CA PHE A 247 -10.43 -2.17 -13.91
C PHE A 247 -9.53 -1.06 -13.38
N PHE A 248 -8.84 -1.34 -12.28
CA PHE A 248 -7.83 -0.47 -11.69
C PHE A 248 -6.47 -1.14 -11.80
N VAL A 249 -5.54 -0.46 -12.46
CA VAL A 249 -4.22 -1.00 -12.77
C VAL A 249 -3.13 0.03 -12.46
N PRO A 250 -1.90 -0.38 -12.16
CA PRO A 250 -0.82 0.57 -11.95
C PRO A 250 -0.43 1.23 -13.28
N LEU A 251 0.16 2.43 -13.19
CA LEU A 251 0.61 3.24 -14.32
C LEU A 251 1.33 2.42 -15.42
N LYS A 252 0.97 2.68 -16.68
CA LYS A 252 1.42 2.01 -17.92
C LYS A 252 0.92 0.59 -18.16
N ASN A 253 0.17 -0.03 -17.24
CA ASN A 253 -0.42 -1.35 -17.50
C ASN A 253 -1.65 -1.29 -18.40
N LYS A 254 -2.33 -0.13 -18.52
CA LYS A 254 -3.53 0.01 -19.36
C LYS A 254 -3.30 -0.39 -20.82
N ALA A 255 -2.12 -0.12 -21.38
CA ALA A 255 -1.79 -0.48 -22.76
C ALA A 255 -1.93 -1.99 -23.05
N TRP A 256 -1.73 -2.84 -22.04
CA TRP A 256 -1.96 -4.28 -22.16
C TRP A 256 -3.45 -4.61 -22.34
N PHE A 257 -4.33 -3.84 -21.68
CA PHE A 257 -5.77 -4.03 -21.69
C PHE A 257 -6.45 -3.60 -23.01
N ASP A 258 -5.81 -2.74 -23.79
CA ASP A 258 -6.37 -2.24 -25.06
C ASP A 258 -6.65 -3.39 -26.06
N ASN A 259 -6.01 -4.56 -25.87
CA ASN A 259 -6.26 -5.77 -26.67
C ASN A 259 -7.63 -6.44 -26.40
N TYR A 260 -8.32 -6.11 -25.30
CA TYR A 260 -9.51 -6.84 -24.82
C TYR A 260 -10.82 -6.05 -24.92
N LYS A 261 -10.81 -4.87 -25.55
CA LYS A 261 -12.01 -4.01 -25.74
C LYS A 261 -12.72 -3.67 -24.41
N LEU A 262 -11.95 -3.53 -23.33
CA LEU A 262 -12.45 -3.17 -22.00
C LEU A 262 -12.50 -1.64 -21.89
N PRO A 263 -13.70 -1.02 -21.81
CA PRO A 263 -13.82 0.44 -21.87
C PRO A 263 -13.44 1.14 -20.56
N HIS A 264 -13.48 0.42 -19.44
CA HIS A 264 -13.30 0.98 -18.10
C HIS A 264 -11.98 0.51 -17.47
N VAL A 265 -10.86 1.04 -17.95
CA VAL A 265 -9.53 0.78 -17.38
C VAL A 265 -8.89 2.08 -16.93
N TYR A 266 -8.73 2.21 -15.62
CA TYR A 266 -8.09 3.34 -14.97
C TYR A 266 -6.66 2.96 -14.59
N GLU A 267 -5.68 3.70 -15.10
CA GLU A 267 -4.31 3.59 -14.62
C GLU A 267 -4.04 4.64 -13.56
N LEU A 268 -3.37 4.23 -12.48
CA LEU A 268 -3.01 5.10 -11.38
C LEU A 268 -1.54 4.96 -11.04
N ASP A 269 -0.91 6.09 -10.72
CA ASP A 269 0.40 6.12 -10.13
C ASP A 269 0.31 6.04 -8.60
N TRP A 270 1.43 5.76 -7.92
CA TRP A 270 1.46 5.72 -6.46
C TRP A 270 0.94 7.01 -5.83
N TRP A 271 0.10 6.82 -4.81
CA TRP A 271 -0.67 7.82 -4.07
C TRP A 271 -1.79 8.52 -4.85
N ASP A 272 -2.00 8.16 -6.12
CA ASP A 272 -3.16 8.65 -6.84
C ASP A 272 -4.43 8.00 -6.26
N LYS A 273 -5.50 8.80 -6.23
CA LYS A 273 -6.81 8.44 -5.69
C LYS A 273 -7.85 8.55 -6.80
N HIS A 274 -8.81 7.64 -6.79
CA HIS A 274 -9.93 7.67 -7.72
C HIS A 274 -11.24 7.45 -6.96
N GLU A 275 -12.12 8.45 -7.01
CA GLU A 275 -13.49 8.34 -6.51
C GLU A 275 -14.35 7.58 -7.52
N LEU A 276 -14.67 6.32 -7.21
CA LEU A 276 -15.56 5.50 -8.02
C LEU A 276 -17.00 5.65 -7.53
N LYS A 277 -17.88 6.13 -8.42
CA LYS A 277 -19.31 6.33 -8.13
C LYS A 277 -20.14 5.42 -9.05
N PHE A 278 -21.00 4.61 -8.45
CA PHE A 278 -21.92 3.73 -9.16
C PHE A 278 -23.26 4.41 -9.38
N ALA A 279 -24.00 4.01 -10.43
CA ALA A 279 -25.29 4.58 -10.77
C ALA A 279 -26.36 4.39 -9.68
N ASP A 280 -26.20 3.37 -8.83
CA ASP A 280 -27.07 3.05 -7.69
C ASP A 280 -26.68 3.79 -6.40
N GLY A 281 -25.70 4.71 -6.47
CA GLY A 281 -25.27 5.54 -5.35
C GLY A 281 -24.19 4.92 -4.45
N ARG A 282 -23.71 3.69 -4.73
CA ARG A 282 -22.51 3.15 -4.06
C ARG A 282 -21.30 4.02 -4.43
N MET A 283 -20.37 4.20 -3.47
CA MET A 283 -19.16 4.99 -3.69
C MET A 283 -17.96 4.35 -2.96
N LEU A 284 -16.83 4.28 -3.64
CA LEU A 284 -15.55 3.86 -3.08
C LEU A 284 -14.46 4.87 -3.48
N GLU A 285 -13.46 5.08 -2.62
CA GLU A 285 -12.19 5.69 -3.04
C GLU A 285 -11.16 4.57 -3.24
N ILE A 286 -10.63 4.45 -4.46
CA ILE A 286 -9.57 3.50 -4.80
C ILE A 286 -8.24 4.25 -4.79
N VAL A 287 -7.27 3.79 -4.00
CA VAL A 287 -5.95 4.41 -3.87
C VAL A 287 -4.87 3.42 -4.30
N CYS A 288 -4.05 3.83 -5.27
CA CYS A 288 -2.88 3.08 -5.70
C CYS A 288 -1.76 3.29 -4.68
N THR A 289 -1.43 2.27 -3.89
CA THR A 289 -0.43 2.39 -2.81
C THR A 289 0.93 1.89 -3.28
N PRO A 290 2.03 2.49 -2.81
CA PRO A 290 3.35 1.97 -3.12
C PRO A 290 3.58 0.57 -2.52
N CYS A 291 4.40 -0.22 -3.20
CA CYS A 291 4.98 -1.44 -2.64
C CYS A 291 6.39 -1.68 -3.20
N GLN A 292 7.16 -2.55 -2.56
CA GLN A 292 8.55 -2.82 -2.93
C GLN A 292 8.64 -4.08 -3.80
N HIS A 293 8.49 -3.94 -5.12
CA HIS A 293 8.49 -5.07 -6.06
C HIS A 293 9.05 -4.67 -7.44
N PHE A 294 8.68 -5.40 -8.48
CA PHE A 294 8.96 -5.05 -9.86
C PHE A 294 7.82 -5.52 -10.79
N SER A 295 7.94 -5.19 -12.07
CA SER A 295 7.07 -5.67 -13.14
C SER A 295 7.87 -6.24 -14.32
N GLY A 296 7.23 -7.04 -15.17
CA GLY A 296 7.80 -7.54 -16.42
C GLY A 296 7.12 -8.82 -16.90
N ARG A 297 6.89 -8.93 -18.21
CA ARG A 297 6.31 -10.12 -18.87
C ARG A 297 7.21 -10.69 -19.96
N GLY A 298 8.19 -9.93 -20.44
CA GLY A 298 9.12 -10.31 -21.49
C GLY A 298 10.58 -10.13 -21.09
N LEU A 299 11.48 -10.29 -22.07
CA LEU A 299 12.93 -10.22 -21.83
C LEU A 299 13.45 -8.78 -21.63
N HIS A 300 12.71 -7.76 -22.07
CA HIS A 300 13.20 -6.37 -22.14
C HIS A 300 12.29 -5.35 -21.46
N ASP A 301 11.19 -5.77 -20.84
CA ASP A 301 10.15 -4.90 -20.28
C ASP A 301 10.20 -4.80 -18.75
N ARG A 302 11.24 -5.34 -18.11
CA ARG A 302 11.45 -5.25 -16.65
C ARG A 302 11.32 -3.80 -16.15
N MET A 303 10.46 -3.56 -15.17
CA MET A 303 10.18 -2.24 -14.60
C MET A 303 9.68 -1.19 -15.61
N SER A 304 9.13 -1.61 -16.76
CA SER A 304 8.55 -0.69 -17.75
C SER A 304 7.13 -0.24 -17.41
N THR A 305 6.42 -1.02 -16.58
CA THR A 305 5.12 -0.66 -16.00
C THR A 305 5.22 -0.60 -14.48
N LEU A 306 4.31 0.10 -13.83
CA LEU A 306 4.30 0.21 -12.38
C LEU A 306 3.75 -1.09 -11.73
N TRP A 307 4.07 -1.30 -10.47
CA TRP A 307 3.52 -2.31 -9.55
C TRP A 307 2.95 -1.59 -8.33
N ALA A 308 1.93 -2.14 -7.66
CA ALA A 308 1.27 -1.46 -6.55
C ALA A 308 0.59 -2.43 -5.59
N GLY A 309 0.43 -1.97 -4.35
CA GLY A 309 -0.68 -2.38 -3.50
C GLY A 309 -1.91 -1.50 -3.78
N TRP A 310 -3.02 -1.80 -3.10
CA TRP A 310 -4.26 -1.04 -3.25
C TRP A 310 -4.97 -0.86 -1.92
N ALA A 311 -5.41 0.36 -1.66
CA ALA A 311 -6.37 0.63 -0.59
C ALA A 311 -7.74 0.94 -1.20
N VAL A 312 -8.79 0.36 -0.63
CA VAL A 312 -10.18 0.62 -0.98
C VAL A 312 -10.88 1.18 0.23
N LEU A 313 -11.27 2.45 0.16
CA LEU A 313 -11.88 3.18 1.26
C LEU A 313 -13.38 3.32 1.01
N GLY A 314 -14.16 2.59 1.81
CA GLY A 314 -15.60 2.65 1.83
C GLY A 314 -16.10 3.98 2.40
N GLN A 315 -17.06 4.61 1.72
CA GLN A 315 -17.58 5.92 2.08
C GLN A 315 -18.87 5.84 2.91
N LYS A 316 -19.63 4.76 2.79
CA LYS A 316 -20.94 4.61 3.45
C LYS A 316 -20.82 4.14 4.89
N HIS A 317 -19.98 3.14 5.14
CA HIS A 317 -19.76 2.51 6.43
C HIS A 317 -18.36 2.78 6.99
N GLY A 318 -17.51 3.49 6.24
CA GLY A 318 -16.16 3.88 6.67
C GLY A 318 -15.21 2.68 6.79
N LYS A 319 -15.46 1.62 6.01
CA LYS A 319 -14.68 0.38 6.06
C LYS A 319 -13.52 0.43 5.07
N HIS A 320 -12.31 0.13 5.54
CA HIS A 320 -11.09 0.24 4.73
C HIS A 320 -10.48 -1.14 4.49
N PHE A 321 -10.26 -1.49 3.21
CA PHE A 321 -9.59 -2.70 2.78
C PHE A 321 -8.20 -2.39 2.21
N TYR A 322 -7.21 -3.23 2.49
CA TYR A 322 -5.87 -3.17 1.89
C TYR A 322 -5.50 -4.47 1.19
N PHE A 323 -5.06 -4.37 -0.06
CA PHE A 323 -4.49 -5.46 -0.84
C PHE A 323 -3.00 -5.19 -1.06
N GLY A 324 -2.13 -6.03 -0.49
CA GLY A 324 -0.69 -5.79 -0.49
C GLY A 324 0.00 -5.99 -1.85
N GLY A 325 -0.64 -6.72 -2.78
CA GLY A 325 0.05 -7.26 -3.95
C GLY A 325 1.28 -8.08 -3.55
N ASP A 326 2.21 -8.23 -4.49
CA ASP A 326 3.55 -8.72 -4.18
C ASP A 326 4.43 -7.58 -3.71
N THR A 327 5.21 -7.85 -2.66
CA THR A 327 6.11 -6.86 -2.09
C THR A 327 7.18 -7.47 -1.20
N GLY A 328 8.35 -6.84 -1.15
CA GLY A 328 9.35 -7.00 -0.12
C GLY A 328 9.16 -5.99 1.01
N TYR A 329 9.91 -6.18 2.09
CA TYR A 329 9.96 -5.26 3.23
C TYR A 329 11.39 -4.85 3.58
N ARG A 330 12.37 -5.71 3.31
CA ARG A 330 13.80 -5.48 3.56
C ARG A 330 14.61 -6.40 2.66
N SER A 331 15.86 -6.06 2.42
CA SER A 331 16.81 -6.96 1.77
C SER A 331 17.59 -7.73 2.83
N VAL A 332 17.82 -9.02 2.57
CA VAL A 332 18.61 -9.93 3.41
C VAL A 332 19.85 -10.31 2.62
N SER A 333 21.01 -10.31 3.26
CA SER A 333 22.28 -10.70 2.66
C SER A 333 22.54 -12.19 2.81
N ALA A 334 23.52 -12.73 2.07
CA ALA A 334 23.92 -14.13 2.13
C ALA A 334 24.38 -14.60 3.53
N ASP A 335 24.88 -13.69 4.37
CA ASP A 335 25.27 -13.94 5.76
C ASP A 335 24.10 -13.85 6.76
N GLY A 336 22.89 -13.59 6.28
CA GLY A 336 21.68 -13.44 7.10
C GLY A 336 21.46 -12.04 7.66
N SER A 337 22.37 -11.08 7.43
CA SER A 337 22.16 -9.68 7.82
C SER A 337 21.01 -9.05 7.03
N SER A 338 20.27 -8.12 7.62
CA SER A 338 19.13 -7.45 6.98
C SER A 338 19.34 -5.94 6.88
N SER A 339 18.86 -5.33 5.79
CA SER A 339 18.76 -3.88 5.63
C SER A 339 17.75 -3.27 6.61
N SER A 340 17.66 -1.94 6.60
CA SER A 340 16.49 -1.24 7.14
C SER A 340 15.21 -1.71 6.46
N THR A 341 14.08 -1.52 7.14
CA THR A 341 12.77 -1.85 6.60
C THR A 341 12.23 -0.76 5.69
N CYS A 342 11.32 -1.13 4.79
CA CYS A 342 10.69 -0.23 3.85
C CYS A 342 9.72 0.69 4.61
N PRO A 343 9.95 2.02 4.62
CA PRO A 343 9.16 2.94 5.43
C PRO A 343 7.73 3.09 4.94
N VAL A 344 7.44 2.72 3.68
CA VAL A 344 6.19 3.06 3.03
C VAL A 344 4.96 2.41 3.67
N PHE A 345 5.11 1.25 4.31
CA PHE A 345 3.99 0.59 4.98
C PHE A 345 3.50 1.38 6.20
N LYS A 346 4.42 2.01 6.94
CA LYS A 346 4.06 2.94 8.03
C LYS A 346 3.38 4.19 7.50
N GLU A 347 3.84 4.69 6.35
CA GLU A 347 3.21 5.82 5.66
C GLU A 347 1.77 5.45 5.22
N ILE A 348 1.58 4.28 4.61
CA ILE A 348 0.26 3.75 4.22
C ILE A 348 -0.66 3.65 5.44
N GLY A 349 -0.21 3.04 6.54
CA GLY A 349 -1.00 2.95 7.77
C GLY A 349 -1.25 4.30 8.46
N THR A 350 -0.45 5.33 8.14
CA THR A 350 -0.63 6.68 8.67
C THR A 350 -1.62 7.49 7.85
N GLU A 351 -1.55 7.39 6.51
CA GLU A 351 -2.36 8.21 5.60
C GLU A 351 -3.73 7.56 5.30
N LEU A 352 -3.83 6.23 5.33
CA LEU A 352 -5.01 5.48 4.85
C LEU A 352 -5.60 4.52 5.89
N GLY A 353 -4.79 4.09 6.86
CA GLY A 353 -5.21 3.21 7.95
C GLY A 353 -6.01 3.91 9.06
N PRO A 354 -6.53 3.15 10.04
CA PRO A 354 -6.43 1.70 10.15
C PRO A 354 -7.27 0.96 9.10
N PHE A 355 -6.83 -0.24 8.71
CA PHE A 355 -7.59 -1.10 7.79
C PHE A 355 -8.39 -2.13 8.57
N ASP A 356 -9.65 -2.33 8.21
CA ASP A 356 -10.51 -3.37 8.80
C ASP A 356 -10.10 -4.77 8.36
N LEU A 357 -9.63 -4.91 7.11
CA LEU A 357 -9.17 -6.17 6.55
C LEU A 357 -8.01 -5.92 5.57
N SER A 358 -6.94 -6.71 5.68
CA SER A 358 -5.85 -6.72 4.70
C SER A 358 -5.59 -8.11 4.12
N CYS A 359 -5.25 -8.18 2.84
CA CYS A 359 -4.68 -9.36 2.21
C CYS A 359 -3.17 -9.11 2.02
N ILE A 360 -2.32 -9.91 2.69
CA ILE A 360 -0.86 -9.70 2.76
C ILE A 360 -0.16 -10.99 2.32
N PRO A 361 0.81 -10.94 1.38
CA PRO A 361 1.47 -12.14 0.88
C PRO A 361 2.35 -12.75 1.98
N ILE A 362 2.42 -14.09 2.05
CA ILE A 362 3.25 -14.82 3.01
C ILE A 362 4.17 -15.86 2.35
N GLY A 363 4.11 -16.02 1.03
CA GLY A 363 4.88 -16.99 0.26
C GLY A 363 5.91 -16.33 -0.68
N ALA A 364 6.53 -17.15 -1.52
CA ALA A 364 7.49 -16.72 -2.54
C ALA A 364 8.79 -16.10 -2.00
N TYR A 365 9.25 -16.51 -0.82
CA TYR A 365 10.32 -15.80 -0.10
C TYR A 365 11.69 -16.47 -0.11
N SER A 366 11.86 -17.69 -0.65
CA SER A 366 13.14 -18.40 -0.59
C SER A 366 13.85 -18.54 -1.95
N PRO A 367 15.18 -18.41 -2.00
CA PRO A 367 16.09 -18.09 -0.91
C PRO A 367 16.03 -16.60 -0.52
N ARG A 368 16.12 -16.32 0.79
CA ARG A 368 16.01 -14.94 1.31
C ARG A 368 16.99 -13.96 0.68
N PRO A 369 18.26 -14.32 0.41
CA PRO A 369 19.22 -13.36 -0.15
C PRO A 369 18.92 -12.89 -1.57
N PHE A 370 17.98 -13.54 -2.25
CA PHE A 370 17.51 -13.13 -3.56
C PHE A 370 16.06 -12.62 -3.55
N MET A 371 15.18 -13.28 -2.80
CA MET A 371 13.75 -12.98 -2.82
C MET A 371 13.34 -11.87 -1.84
N SER A 372 14.09 -11.63 -0.77
CA SER A 372 13.70 -10.65 0.26
C SER A 372 13.48 -9.20 -0.23
N PRO A 373 14.21 -8.68 -1.24
CA PRO A 373 13.93 -7.33 -1.74
C PRO A 373 12.55 -7.19 -2.38
N VAL A 374 11.91 -8.30 -2.78
CA VAL A 374 10.70 -8.32 -3.61
C VAL A 374 9.55 -9.15 -3.02
N HIS A 375 9.81 -10.02 -2.05
CA HIS A 375 8.80 -10.85 -1.38
C HIS A 375 8.97 -10.88 0.15
N LEU A 376 7.84 -10.75 0.86
CA LEU A 376 7.75 -10.88 2.31
C LEU A 376 8.02 -12.32 2.72
N ALA A 377 8.86 -12.50 3.74
CA ALA A 377 8.71 -13.69 4.58
C ALA A 377 7.52 -13.51 5.54
N PRO A 378 6.97 -14.58 6.14
CA PRO A 378 5.88 -14.46 7.10
C PRO A 378 6.19 -13.51 8.27
N GLU A 379 7.45 -13.43 8.71
CA GLU A 379 7.89 -12.49 9.74
C GLU A 379 7.79 -11.03 9.26
N ASP A 380 8.18 -10.75 8.01
CA ASP A 380 7.97 -9.42 7.42
C ASP A 380 6.48 -9.11 7.25
N SER A 381 5.66 -10.13 6.98
CA SER A 381 4.21 -9.98 6.80
C SER A 381 3.54 -9.50 8.09
N VAL A 382 3.98 -10.01 9.24
CA VAL A 382 3.52 -9.57 10.56
C VAL A 382 3.92 -8.12 10.85
N GLU A 383 5.13 -7.70 10.43
CA GLU A 383 5.54 -6.29 10.53
C GLU A 383 4.70 -5.40 9.63
N VAL A 384 4.45 -5.80 8.38
CA VAL A 384 3.58 -5.06 7.45
C VAL A 384 2.17 -4.95 8.00
N HIS A 385 1.59 -6.01 8.55
CA HIS A 385 0.28 -5.99 9.22
C HIS A 385 0.18 -4.88 10.28
N LYS A 386 1.21 -4.75 11.12
CA LYS A 386 1.30 -3.69 12.14
C LYS A 386 1.50 -2.31 11.53
N ASP A 387 2.42 -2.19 10.56
CA ASP A 387 2.79 -0.92 9.95
C ASP A 387 1.63 -0.29 9.17
N VAL A 388 0.84 -1.10 8.45
CA VAL A 388 -0.39 -0.62 7.79
C VAL A 388 -1.55 -0.43 8.78
N LYS A 389 -1.37 -0.77 10.06
CA LYS A 389 -2.41 -0.74 11.10
C LYS A 389 -3.65 -1.56 10.72
N SER A 390 -3.41 -2.77 10.21
CA SER A 390 -4.48 -3.70 9.89
C SER A 390 -5.07 -4.28 11.18
N GLN A 391 -6.40 -4.31 11.29
CA GLN A 391 -7.09 -4.95 12.42
C GLN A 391 -7.18 -6.47 12.24
N PHE A 392 -7.37 -6.90 10.99
CA PHE A 392 -7.45 -8.31 10.62
C PHE A 392 -6.74 -8.53 9.28
N SER A 393 -5.95 -9.60 9.14
CA SER A 393 -5.28 -9.94 7.89
C SER A 393 -5.48 -11.39 7.47
N VAL A 394 -5.45 -11.62 6.16
CA VAL A 394 -5.50 -12.93 5.54
C VAL A 394 -4.24 -13.14 4.70
N GLY A 395 -3.56 -14.27 4.94
CA GLY A 395 -2.33 -14.62 4.24
C GLY A 395 -2.61 -15.08 2.82
N MET A 396 -1.90 -14.52 1.84
CA MET A 396 -2.04 -14.82 0.41
C MET A 396 -0.71 -15.21 -0.25
N HIS A 397 -0.72 -15.45 -1.56
CA HIS A 397 0.48 -15.75 -2.37
C HIS A 397 1.21 -17.04 -1.98
N TRP A 398 0.52 -17.98 -1.33
CA TRP A 398 1.09 -19.25 -0.92
C TRP A 398 0.16 -20.40 -1.33
N GLY A 399 0.68 -21.63 -1.28
CA GLY A 399 -0.18 -22.80 -1.30
C GLY A 399 -0.85 -23.14 -2.65
N THR A 400 -0.47 -22.45 -3.73
CA THR A 400 -1.11 -22.59 -5.05
C THR A 400 -0.13 -22.95 -6.16
N PHE A 401 0.96 -22.20 -6.26
CA PHE A 401 2.07 -22.42 -7.20
C PHE A 401 3.37 -22.64 -6.42
N VAL A 402 4.31 -23.40 -7.00
CA VAL A 402 5.69 -23.43 -6.51
C VAL A 402 6.49 -22.40 -7.31
N LEU A 403 6.70 -21.23 -6.73
CA LEU A 403 7.40 -20.10 -7.37
C LEU A 403 8.88 -20.02 -6.95
N THR A 404 9.21 -20.62 -5.81
CA THR A 404 10.44 -20.46 -5.04
C THR A 404 10.73 -21.71 -4.21
N ASP A 405 11.84 -21.70 -3.48
CA ASP A 405 12.39 -22.88 -2.83
C ASP A 405 11.79 -23.25 -1.47
N GLU A 406 10.94 -22.43 -0.86
CA GLU A 406 10.38 -22.78 0.44
C GLU A 406 9.45 -23.99 0.35
N PRO A 407 9.39 -24.84 1.39
CA PRO A 407 8.36 -25.86 1.47
C PRO A 407 6.97 -25.22 1.43
N VAL A 408 6.09 -25.71 0.55
CA VAL A 408 4.77 -25.11 0.30
C VAL A 408 3.84 -25.03 1.54
N ASN A 409 4.12 -25.83 2.57
CA ASN A 409 3.37 -25.88 3.83
C ASN A 409 4.04 -25.09 4.97
N GLU A 410 5.23 -24.53 4.75
CA GLU A 410 5.96 -23.71 5.71
C GLU A 410 5.30 -22.35 5.99
N PRO A 411 4.76 -21.60 5.00
CA PRO A 411 4.28 -20.25 5.21
C PRO A 411 3.30 -20.08 6.39
N PRO A 412 2.24 -20.90 6.55
CA PRO A 412 1.32 -20.78 7.69
C PRO A 412 1.97 -21.09 9.05
N GLN A 413 2.97 -21.97 9.06
CA GLN A 413 3.67 -22.36 10.29
C GLN A 413 4.58 -21.22 10.77
N ARG A 414 5.31 -20.61 9.83
CA ARG A 414 6.14 -19.44 10.11
C ARG A 414 5.31 -18.21 10.44
N LEU A 415 4.15 -18.03 9.79
CA LEU A 415 3.22 -16.96 10.16
C LEU A 415 2.80 -17.07 11.63
N ARG A 416 2.37 -18.26 12.08
CA ARG A 416 2.00 -18.47 13.50
C ARG A 416 3.15 -18.18 14.45
N LYS A 417 4.36 -18.67 14.16
CA LYS A 417 5.55 -18.38 14.97
C LYS A 417 5.89 -16.88 15.01
N ALA A 418 5.73 -16.19 13.89
CA ALA A 418 5.95 -14.74 13.81
C ALA A 418 4.91 -13.97 14.64
N MET A 419 3.65 -14.40 14.62
CA MET A 419 2.57 -13.83 15.44
C MET A 419 2.84 -14.04 16.92
N ASP A 420 3.27 -15.24 17.33
CA ASP A 420 3.68 -15.53 18.71
C ASP A 420 4.82 -14.62 19.16
N ALA A 421 5.86 -14.48 18.32
CA ALA A 421 7.01 -13.63 18.62
C ALA A 421 6.64 -12.13 18.69
N ALA A 422 5.62 -11.70 17.96
CA ALA A 422 5.10 -10.33 17.98
C ALA A 422 4.07 -10.08 19.10
N GLY A 423 3.66 -11.12 19.85
CA GLY A 423 2.63 -11.03 20.88
C GLY A 423 1.23 -10.73 20.32
N LEU A 424 0.94 -11.15 19.09
CA LEU A 424 -0.36 -10.94 18.43
C LEU A 424 -1.25 -12.17 18.55
N SER A 425 -2.57 -11.97 18.56
CA SER A 425 -3.51 -13.09 18.52
C SER A 425 -3.45 -13.77 17.16
N HIS A 426 -3.54 -15.10 17.11
CA HIS A 426 -3.63 -15.83 15.83
C HIS A 426 -4.91 -15.48 15.05
N ASP A 427 -5.88 -14.84 15.69
CA ASP A 427 -7.08 -14.31 15.04
C ASP A 427 -6.85 -12.97 14.32
N ASP A 428 -5.78 -12.24 14.65
CA ASP A 428 -5.48 -10.95 14.02
C ASP A 428 -4.87 -11.15 12.60
N PHE A 429 -4.21 -12.28 12.34
CA PHE A 429 -3.67 -12.62 11.01
C PHE A 429 -3.74 -14.14 10.75
N VAL A 430 -4.68 -14.53 9.89
CA VAL A 430 -5.02 -15.93 9.63
C VAL A 430 -4.56 -16.42 8.25
N THR A 431 -4.45 -17.72 8.11
CA THR A 431 -4.51 -18.43 6.83
C THR A 431 -5.81 -19.21 6.75
N VAL A 432 -6.45 -19.25 5.58
CA VAL A 432 -7.77 -19.88 5.37
C VAL A 432 -7.71 -20.95 4.30
N ALA A 433 -8.75 -21.77 4.16
CA ALA A 433 -8.86 -22.70 3.04
C ALA A 433 -9.17 -21.95 1.72
N ILE A 434 -8.76 -22.52 0.58
CA ILE A 434 -9.19 -22.00 -0.72
C ILE A 434 -10.70 -22.26 -0.87
N GLY A 435 -11.46 -21.19 -1.10
CA GLY A 435 -12.92 -21.11 -1.13
C GLY A 435 -13.55 -20.63 0.18
N GLU A 436 -12.77 -20.49 1.25
CA GLU A 436 -13.26 -20.02 2.54
C GLU A 436 -13.52 -18.51 2.52
N THR A 437 -14.60 -18.09 3.20
CA THR A 437 -15.01 -16.70 3.32
C THR A 437 -14.87 -16.22 4.76
N VAL A 438 -14.08 -15.17 4.95
CA VAL A 438 -13.85 -14.52 6.25
C VAL A 438 -14.39 -13.10 6.28
N THR A 439 -14.55 -12.54 7.48
CA THR A 439 -15.14 -11.21 7.68
C THR A 439 -14.32 -10.34 8.62
N SER A 440 -14.36 -9.02 8.41
CA SER A 440 -13.67 -8.03 9.26
C SER A 440 -14.26 -7.91 10.66
N ASN A 441 -15.57 -8.14 10.83
CA ASN A 441 -16.16 -8.27 12.16
C ASN A 441 -15.94 -9.70 12.64
N ARG A 442 -14.97 -9.88 13.52
CA ARG A 442 -14.89 -11.04 14.41
C ARG A 442 -15.06 -10.54 15.85
N VAL A 443 -15.90 -11.21 16.61
CA VAL A 443 -15.92 -11.02 18.07
C VAL A 443 -14.60 -11.60 18.56
N LYS A 444 -13.70 -10.77 19.09
CA LYS A 444 -12.53 -11.26 19.84
C LYS A 444 -13.09 -11.96 21.08
N GLU A 445 -12.94 -13.28 21.16
CA GLU A 445 -13.33 -14.06 22.34
C GLU A 445 -12.53 -13.66 23.58
#